data_AF-A0A6G4ZQ51-F1
#
_entry.id   AF-A0A6G4ZQ51-F1
#
_cell.length_a   1.000
_cell.length_b   1.000
_cell.length_c   1.000
_cell.angle_alpha   90.00
_cell.angle_beta   90.00
_cell.angle_gamma   90.00
#
_symmetry.space_group_name_H-M   'P 1'
#
loop_
_entity.id
_entity.type
_entity.pdbx_description
1 polymer ?
#
loop_
_entity_poly.entity_id
_entity_poly.type
_entity_poly.pdbx_seq_one_letter_code
_entity_poly.pdbx_strand_id
1 'polypeptide(L)' 'LANRIMESHFSLEHAIGMLKANDLTRLEEIHLIHLSSQNSNAKYIKSEIQKVTGAPVYVGGL' A
#
# COMPACT_ATOMS: atom_id res chain seq x y z
N LEU A 1 8.99 -22.80 -3.40
CA LEU A 1 8.79 -21.64 -4.29
C LEU A 1 7.60 -20.78 -3.85
N ALA A 2 6.43 -21.36 -3.57
CA ALA A 2 5.26 -20.64 -3.03
C ALA A 2 5.56 -19.86 -1.72
N ASN A 3 6.30 -20.45 -0.78
CA ASN A 3 6.68 -19.77 0.48
C ASN A 3 7.53 -18.51 0.23
N ARG A 4 8.42 -18.53 -0.76
CA ARG A 4 9.25 -17.37 -1.15
C ARG A 4 8.42 -16.25 -1.79
N ILE A 5 7.36 -16.62 -2.52
CA ILE A 5 6.44 -15.68 -3.16
C ILE A 5 5.56 -15.00 -2.10
N MET A 6 5.10 -15.74 -1.07
CA MET A 6 4.39 -15.16 0.07
C MET A 6 5.28 -14.20 0.89
N GLU A 7 6.56 -14.51 1.09
CA GLU A 7 7.50 -13.62 1.78
C GLU A 7 7.79 -12.34 0.98
N SER A 8 7.78 -12.39 -0.36
CA SER A 8 7.94 -11.20 -1.21
C SER A 8 6.64 -10.44 -1.50
N HIS A 9 5.48 -11.01 -1.15
CA HIS A 9 4.20 -10.36 -1.40
C HIS A 9 3.99 -9.26 -0.37
N PHE A 10 4.14 -8.01 -0.80
CA PHE A 10 3.94 -6.84 0.05
C PHE A 10 2.45 -6.68 0.36
N SER A 11 1.99 -7.33 1.42
CA SER A 11 0.59 -7.30 1.85
C SER A 11 0.19 -5.88 2.29
N LEU A 12 -1.11 -5.59 2.27
CA LEU A 12 -1.64 -4.32 2.79
C LEU A 12 -1.24 -4.11 4.26
N GLU A 13 -1.28 -5.16 5.08
CA GLU A 13 -0.86 -5.10 6.48
C GLU A 13 0.61 -4.69 6.60
N HIS A 14 1.49 -5.29 5.80
CA HIS A 14 2.91 -4.95 5.82
C HIS A 14 3.16 -3.51 5.32
N ALA A 15 2.43 -3.07 4.29
CA ALA A 15 2.47 -1.70 3.81
C ALA A 15 2.06 -0.69 4.89
N ILE A 16 0.97 -0.96 5.62
CA ILE A 16 0.51 -0.14 6.73
C ILE A 16 1.54 -0.13 7.86
N GLY A 17 2.12 -1.26 8.20
CA GLY A 17 3.18 -1.36 9.22
C GLY A 17 4.39 -0.51 8.86
N MET A 18 4.84 -0.58 7.59
CA MET A 18 5.92 0.25 7.08
C MET A 18 5.58 1.74 7.17
N LEU A 19 4.39 2.16 6.74
CA LEU A 19 3.96 3.56 6.80
C LEU A 19 3.94 4.09 8.24
N LYS A 20 3.39 3.32 9.19
CA LYS A 20 3.33 3.70 10.61
C LYS A 20 4.69 3.77 11.30
N ALA A 21 5.69 3.07 10.77
CA ALA A 21 7.05 3.09 11.31
C ALA A 21 7.84 4.34 10.89
N ASN A 22 7.30 5.17 10.00
CA ASN A 22 7.96 6.38 9.47
C ASN A 22 7.29 7.67 10.00
N ASP A 23 8.06 8.76 10.02
CA ASP A 23 7.50 10.11 10.19
C ASP A 23 6.85 10.55 8.87
N LEU A 24 5.52 10.66 8.88
CA LEU A 24 4.72 11.03 7.72
C LEU A 24 4.31 12.52 7.73
N THR A 25 4.86 13.36 8.61
CA THR A 25 4.47 14.79 8.72
C THR A 25 4.66 15.58 7.44
N ARG A 26 5.55 15.13 6.55
CA ARG A 26 5.84 15.73 5.24
C ARG A 26 5.33 14.90 4.06
N LEU A 27 4.53 13.87 4.29
CA LEU A 27 3.98 13.04 3.23
C LEU A 27 2.89 13.82 2.47
N GLU A 28 3.09 14.00 1.17
CA GLU A 28 2.15 14.73 0.31
C GLU A 28 1.17 13.79 -0.40
N GLU A 29 1.65 12.66 -0.93
CA GLU A 29 0.84 11.73 -1.70
C GLU A 29 1.46 10.32 -1.74
N ILE A 30 0.61 9.31 -1.98
CA ILE A 30 1.02 7.93 -2.19
C ILE A 30 0.47 7.42 -3.53
N HIS A 31 1.32 6.76 -4.30
CA HIS A 31 0.96 6.19 -5.61
C HIS A 31 1.10 4.66 -5.58
N LEU A 32 0.00 3.96 -5.80
CA LEU A 32 -0.06 2.50 -5.90
C LEU A 32 0.18 2.09 -7.35
N ILE A 33 1.43 1.77 -7.69
CA ILE A 33 1.87 1.49 -9.07
C ILE A 33 1.80 0.02 -9.46
N HIS A 34 1.80 -0.90 -8.49
CA HIS A 34 1.77 -2.33 -8.75
C HIS A 34 0.78 -3.01 -7.81
N LEU A 35 -0.26 -3.57 -8.40
CA LEU A 35 -1.32 -4.30 -7.71
C LEU A 35 -1.37 -5.71 -8.31
N SER A 36 -1.31 -6.74 -7.45
CA SER A 36 -1.41 -8.14 -7.89
C SER A 36 -2.75 -8.43 -8.55
N SER A 37 -2.74 -9.15 -9.67
CA SER A 37 -3.91 -9.40 -10.52
C SER A 37 -5.03 -10.21 -9.85
N GLN A 38 -4.73 -10.99 -8.81
CA GLN A 38 -5.68 -11.89 -8.14
C GLN A 38 -6.18 -11.41 -6.77
N ASN A 39 -5.57 -10.40 -6.14
CA ASN A 39 -5.88 -10.05 -4.74
C ASN A 39 -5.93 -8.55 -4.45
N SER A 40 -6.01 -7.71 -5.48
CA SER A 40 -5.92 -6.26 -5.32
C SER A 40 -7.26 -5.60 -5.52
N ASN A 41 -8.10 -5.61 -4.48
CA ASN A 41 -9.17 -4.63 -4.42
C ASN A 41 -8.53 -3.23 -4.25
N ALA A 42 -8.19 -2.60 -5.37
CA ALA A 42 -7.47 -1.34 -5.43
C ALA A 42 -8.18 -0.25 -4.63
N LYS A 43 -9.52 -0.24 -4.65
CA LYS A 43 -10.34 0.70 -3.89
C LYS A 43 -10.21 0.47 -2.39
N TYR A 44 -10.22 -0.79 -1.96
CA TYR A 44 -10.01 -1.15 -0.56
C TYR A 44 -8.60 -0.79 -0.09
N ILE A 45 -7.56 -1.18 -0.81
CA ILE A 45 -6.16 -0.87 -0.50
C ILE A 45 -5.95 0.64 -0.42
N LYS A 46 -6.45 1.39 -1.40
CA LYS A 46 -6.45 2.86 -1.39
C LYS A 46 -7.10 3.41 -0.12
N SER A 47 -8.33 2.98 0.18
CA SER A 47 -9.08 3.45 1.35
C SER A 47 -8.37 3.20 2.67
N GLU A 48 -7.82 2.01 2.88
CA GLU A 48 -7.11 1.65 4.11
C GLU A 48 -5.82 2.45 4.28
N ILE A 49 -5.05 2.65 3.20
CA ILE A 49 -3.83 3.48 3.24
C ILE A 49 -4.19 4.94 3.53
N GLN A 50 -5.24 5.49 2.90
CA GLN A 50 -5.69 6.86 3.18
C GLN A 50 -6.13 7.04 4.64
N LYS A 51 -6.86 6.09 5.21
CA LYS A 51 -7.29 6.14 6.62
C LYS A 51 -6.12 6.21 7.59
N VAL A 52 -5.05 5.48 7.31
CA VAL A 52 -3.88 5.42 8.19
C VAL A 52 -2.97 6.63 8.03
N THR A 53 -2.79 7.12 6.81
CA THR A 53 -1.78 8.14 6.50
C THR A 53 -2.36 9.56 6.45
N GLY A 54 -3.66 9.71 6.23
CA GLY A 54 -4.30 11.01 5.98
C GLY A 54 -3.96 11.62 4.61
N ALA A 55 -3.00 11.03 3.88
CA ALA A 55 -2.55 11.53 2.59
C ALA A 55 -3.47 11.05 1.45
N PRO A 56 -3.60 11.82 0.35
CA PRO A 56 -4.22 11.34 -0.87
C PRO A 56 -3.46 10.12 -1.43
N VAL A 57 -4.22 9.12 -1.88
CA VAL A 57 -3.68 7.88 -2.47
C VAL A 57 -4.25 7.68 -3.87
N TYR A 58 -3.38 7.40 -4.84
CA TYR A 58 -3.72 7.17 -6.25
C TYR A 58 -3.43 5.73 -6.66
N VAL A 59 -4.22 5.20 -7.60
CA VAL A 59 -4.04 3.86 -8.16
C VAL A 59 -3.62 4.03 -9.62
N GLY A 60 -2.45 3.49 -9.97
CA GLY A 60 -1.74 3.89 -11.18
C GLY A 60 -1.06 5.23 -10.93
N GLY A 61 0.27 5.25 -10.95
CA GLY A 61 1.01 6.51 -11.01
C GLY A 61 0.70 7.22 -12.33
N LEU A 62 0.81 8.54 -12.36
CA LEU A 62 0.79 9.32 -13.60
C LEU A 62 1.87 8.85 -14.57
#